data_AF-A0AAQ4CPZ1-F1
#
_entry.id   AF-A0AAQ4CPZ1-F1
#
_cell.length_a   1.000
_cell.length_b   1.000
_cell.length_c   1.000
_cell.angle_alpha   90.00
_cell.angle_beta   90.00
_cell.angle_gamma   90.00
#
_symmetry.space_group_name_H-M   'P 1'
#
loop_
_entity.id
_entity.type
_entity.pdbx_description
1 polymer ?
#
loop_
_entity_poly.entity_id
_entity_poly.type
_entity_poly.pdbx_seq_one_letter_code
_entity_poly.pdbx_strand_id
1 'polypeptide(L)'
;MVNCKPFFIELELTYRCSQQCFYCHNPPREGKFHLAKEISIPRVATETNELSTKGWLSVIDEIKKMDESCNGIMDIVITGGEPLLRSDLEKILHHISKQKLRHMLLTNREPISDDRIISLKDNGLEIIRINLTSHKYLSDLSNLDINIKNEISKR
;
A
#
# COMPACT_ATOMS: atom_id res chain seq x y z
N MET A 1 -3.07 12.51 32.05
CA MET A 1 -3.24 11.18 31.42
C MET A 1 -3.20 11.40 29.92
N VAL A 2 -2.20 10.88 29.22
CA VAL A 2 -2.18 10.94 27.75
C VAL A 2 -3.12 9.85 27.24
N ASN A 3 -4.29 10.25 26.75
CA ASN A 3 -5.31 9.39 26.18
C ASN A 3 -5.01 9.17 24.67
N CYS A 4 -3.91 8.47 24.34
CA CYS A 4 -3.50 8.32 22.94
C CYS A 4 -4.10 7.11 22.24
N LYS A 5 -4.98 7.41 21.29
CA LYS A 5 -5.29 6.59 20.10
C LYS A 5 -5.31 7.58 18.92
N PRO A 6 -4.77 7.27 17.72
CA PRO A 6 -4.53 5.94 17.15
C PRO A 6 -3.08 5.43 17.22
N PHE A 7 -2.94 4.11 17.22
CA PHE A 7 -1.64 3.41 17.10
C PHE A 7 -1.27 3.12 15.63
N PHE A 8 -2.26 3.05 14.75
CA PHE A 8 -2.11 2.76 13.32
C PHE A 8 -2.95 3.71 12.47
N ILE A 9 -2.38 4.16 11.35
CA ILE A 9 -3.06 4.97 10.33
C ILE A 9 -2.86 4.29 8.98
N GLU A 10 -3.96 3.99 8.28
CA GLU A 10 -3.93 3.42 6.94
C GLU A 10 -4.17 4.52 5.91
N LEU A 11 -3.26 4.66 4.96
CA LEU A 11 -3.34 5.61 3.86
C LEU A 11 -3.69 4.86 2.58
N GLU A 12 -4.97 4.86 2.22
CA GLU A 12 -5.46 4.35 0.94
C GLU A 12 -5.12 5.33 -0.18
N LEU A 13 -3.89 5.25 -0.72
CA LEU A 13 -3.38 6.26 -1.65
C LEU A 13 -4.09 6.28 -3.00
N THR A 14 -4.62 5.13 -3.42
CA THR A 14 -5.37 5.00 -4.67
C THR A 14 -6.33 3.82 -4.54
N TYR A 15 -7.48 3.90 -5.19
CA TYR A 15 -8.44 2.79 -5.27
C TYR A 15 -8.18 1.90 -6.49
N ARG A 16 -7.28 2.31 -7.40
CA ARG A 16 -6.88 1.54 -8.58
C ARG A 16 -6.12 0.29 -8.18
N CYS A 17 -6.41 -0.83 -8.85
CA CYS A 17 -5.75 -2.10 -8.60
C CYS A 17 -5.79 -2.98 -9.86
N SER A 18 -4.68 -3.62 -10.18
CA SER A 18 -4.59 -4.63 -11.25
C SER A 18 -5.31 -5.94 -10.90
N GLN A 19 -5.53 -6.20 -9.61
CA GLN A 19 -6.16 -7.41 -9.10
C GLN A 19 -7.65 -7.18 -8.78
N GLN A 20 -8.41 -8.27 -8.75
CA GLN A 20 -9.83 -8.29 -8.40
C GLN A 20 -10.13 -9.38 -7.37
N CYS A 21 -9.50 -9.30 -6.19
CA CYS A 21 -9.68 -10.35 -5.19
C CYS A 21 -11.14 -10.44 -4.73
N PHE A 22 -11.69 -11.65 -4.65
CA PHE A 22 -13.10 -11.87 -4.27
C PHE A 22 -13.42 -11.45 -2.82
N TYR A 23 -12.39 -11.37 -1.97
CA TYR A 23 -12.47 -10.92 -0.57
C TYR A 23 -12.01 -9.47 -0.39
N CYS A 24 -11.80 -8.72 -1.47
CA CYS A 24 -11.28 -7.36 -1.38
C CYS A 24 -12.34 -6.43 -0.77
N HIS A 25 -12.02 -5.87 0.41
CA HIS A 25 -12.81 -4.84 1.08
C HIS A 25 -12.81 -3.50 0.34
N ASN A 26 -11.78 -3.23 -0.49
CA ASN A 26 -11.67 -2.02 -1.29
C ASN A 26 -12.93 -1.90 -2.19
N PRO A 27 -13.74 -0.84 -2.09
CA PRO A 27 -15.02 -0.75 -2.77
C PRO A 27 -14.82 -0.84 -4.30
N PRO A 28 -15.61 -1.65 -5.01
CA PRO A 28 -15.54 -1.67 -6.47
C PRO A 28 -16.19 -0.41 -7.06
N ARG A 29 -16.03 -0.27 -8.39
CA ARG A 29 -16.71 0.73 -9.22
C ARG A 29 -18.17 0.94 -8.78
N GLU A 30 -18.61 2.20 -8.70
CA GLU A 30 -20.00 2.61 -8.39
C GLU A 30 -20.52 2.21 -6.98
N GLY A 31 -19.64 1.85 -6.04
CA GLY A 31 -20.03 1.55 -4.66
C GLY A 31 -20.76 0.22 -4.48
N LYS A 32 -20.67 -0.69 -5.46
CA LYS A 32 -21.30 -2.02 -5.43
C LYS A 32 -20.26 -3.11 -5.32
N PHE A 33 -20.44 -4.05 -4.38
CA PHE A 33 -19.62 -5.25 -4.31
C PHE A 33 -19.87 -6.16 -5.52
N HIS A 34 -18.92 -6.23 -6.45
CA HIS A 34 -18.94 -7.16 -7.56
C HIS A 34 -18.04 -8.34 -7.26
N LEU A 35 -18.56 -9.56 -7.42
CA LEU A 35 -17.74 -10.76 -7.35
C LEU A 35 -16.85 -10.80 -8.60
N ALA A 36 -15.56 -11.09 -8.43
CA ALA A 36 -14.56 -11.11 -9.51
C ALA A 36 -14.96 -11.96 -10.74
N LYS A 37 -15.81 -12.96 -10.52
CA LYS A 37 -16.38 -13.85 -11.54
C LYS A 37 -17.37 -13.17 -12.50
N GLU A 38 -17.86 -11.97 -12.18
CA GLU A 38 -18.93 -11.29 -12.93
C GLU A 38 -18.41 -10.16 -13.84
N ILE A 39 -17.17 -9.67 -13.63
CA ILE A 39 -16.63 -8.50 -14.36
C ILE A 39 -15.14 -8.70 -14.66
N SER A 40 -14.78 -8.86 -15.93
CA SER A 40 -13.38 -9.06 -16.40
C SER A 40 -12.57 -7.77 -16.57
N ILE A 41 -13.09 -6.62 -16.12
CA ILE A 41 -12.46 -5.31 -16.31
C ILE A 41 -11.66 -4.97 -15.05
N PRO A 42 -10.31 -4.83 -15.09
CA PRO A 42 -9.51 -4.54 -13.91
C PRO A 42 -10.01 -3.29 -13.16
N ARG A 43 -9.61 -3.08 -11.90
CA ARG A 43 -10.04 -1.90 -11.14
C ARG A 43 -9.29 -0.66 -11.66
N VAL A 44 -9.63 -0.22 -12.87
CA VAL A 44 -8.85 0.75 -13.68
C VAL A 44 -9.34 2.19 -13.58
N ALA A 45 -10.04 2.55 -12.50
CA ALA A 45 -10.65 3.86 -12.27
C ALA A 45 -12.03 4.04 -12.91
N THR A 46 -12.94 4.51 -12.08
CA THR A 46 -13.96 5.49 -12.44
C THR A 46 -14.28 6.26 -11.16
N GLU A 47 -13.88 7.52 -11.15
CA GLU A 47 -14.30 8.58 -10.21
C GLU A 47 -13.97 8.36 -8.73
N THR A 48 -12.69 8.50 -8.38
CA THR A 48 -12.31 8.75 -6.99
C THR A 48 -11.72 10.15 -6.92
N ASN A 49 -12.25 11.00 -6.04
CA ASN A 49 -11.61 12.25 -5.61
C ASN A 49 -10.33 11.93 -4.81
N GLU A 50 -9.43 11.15 -5.40
CA GLU A 50 -8.13 10.81 -4.83
C GLU A 50 -7.33 12.08 -4.59
N LEU A 51 -6.62 12.12 -3.46
CA LEU A 51 -5.76 13.25 -3.19
C LEU A 51 -4.61 13.32 -4.21
N SER A 52 -4.36 14.54 -4.68
CA SER A 52 -3.13 14.87 -5.40
C SER A 52 -1.91 14.62 -4.52
N THR A 53 -0.71 14.59 -5.11
CA THR A 53 0.54 14.49 -4.34
C THR A 53 0.57 15.52 -3.22
N LYS A 54 0.26 16.79 -3.53
CA LYS A 54 0.23 17.89 -2.55
C LYS A 54 -0.79 17.64 -1.43
N GLY A 55 -1.95 17.06 -1.77
CA GLY A 55 -2.96 16.67 -0.77
C GLY A 55 -2.40 15.64 0.21
N TRP A 56 -1.76 14.59 -0.30
CA TRP A 56 -1.12 13.58 0.56
C TRP A 56 0.01 14.14 1.42
N LEU A 57 0.86 15.02 0.87
CA LEU A 57 1.92 15.66 1.67
C LEU A 57 1.32 16.48 2.83
N SER A 58 0.22 17.21 2.58
CA SER A 58 -0.49 17.96 3.62
C SER A 58 -1.07 17.04 4.70
N VAL A 59 -1.66 15.91 4.31
CA VAL A 59 -2.17 14.91 5.27
C VAL A 59 -1.04 14.35 6.13
N ILE A 60 0.12 14.06 5.53
CA ILE A 60 1.30 13.57 6.26
C ILE A 60 1.80 14.62 7.27
N ASP A 61 1.78 15.90 6.91
CA ASP A 61 2.14 16.99 7.83
C ASP A 61 1.17 17.08 9.01
N GLU A 62 -0.12 16.81 8.81
CA GLU A 62 -1.12 16.73 9.88
C GLU A 62 -0.91 15.51 10.77
N ILE A 63 -0.63 14.35 10.16
CA ILE A 63 -0.29 13.12 10.89
C ILE A 63 0.95 13.35 11.75
N LYS A 64 1.96 14.08 11.27
CA LYS A 64 3.15 14.38 12.06
C LYS A 64 2.81 15.18 13.33
N LYS A 65 1.97 16.20 13.21
CA LYS A 65 1.51 16.99 14.37
C LYS A 65 0.77 16.12 15.38
N MET A 66 -0.07 15.21 14.89
CA MET A 66 -0.78 14.25 15.74
C MET A 66 0.20 13.27 16.43
N ASP A 67 1.15 12.73 15.68
CA ASP A 67 2.19 11.82 16.16
C ASP A 67 3.02 12.46 17.28
N GLU A 68 3.47 13.71 17.10
CA GLU A 68 4.18 14.49 18.12
C GLU A 68 3.34 14.71 19.38
N SER A 69 2.04 15.02 19.21
CA SER A 69 1.11 15.14 20.34
C SER A 69 0.87 13.81 21.08
N CYS A 70 1.17 12.69 20.42
CA CYS A 70 1.03 11.33 20.93
C CYS A 70 2.36 10.62 21.22
N ASN A 71 3.42 11.38 21.48
CA ASN A 71 4.74 10.84 21.86
C ASN A 71 5.42 9.97 20.77
N GLY A 72 5.04 10.10 19.51
CA GLY A 72 5.76 9.45 18.40
C GLY A 72 5.42 7.97 18.18
N ILE A 73 4.25 7.51 18.66
CA ILE A 73 3.91 6.08 18.67
C ILE A 73 3.12 5.61 17.44
N MET A 74 2.85 6.46 16.46
CA MET A 74 2.00 6.09 15.32
C MET A 74 2.76 5.28 14.26
N ASP A 75 2.10 4.27 13.69
CA ASP A 75 2.57 3.51 12.53
C ASP A 75 1.68 3.79 11.31
N ILE A 76 2.31 4.09 10.17
CA ILE A 76 1.62 4.35 8.90
C ILE A 76 1.66 3.09 8.02
N VAL A 77 0.50 2.68 7.51
CA VAL A 77 0.39 1.63 6.50
C VAL A 77 -0.04 2.27 5.18
N ILE A 78 0.83 2.20 4.18
CA ILE A 78 0.56 2.71 2.84
C ILE A 78 -0.11 1.58 2.05
N THR A 79 -1.34 1.83 1.59
CA THR A 79 -2.22 0.81 1.01
C THR A 79 -3.23 1.44 0.02
N GLY A 80 -4.31 0.72 -0.28
CA GLY A 80 -5.46 1.15 -1.08
C GLY A 80 -5.96 -0.02 -1.92
N GLY A 81 -6.02 0.18 -3.23
CA GLY A 81 -5.93 -0.87 -4.22
C GLY A 81 -4.49 -1.37 -4.31
N GLU A 82 -3.71 -0.81 -5.24
CA GLU A 82 -2.27 -1.08 -5.36
C GLU A 82 -1.48 0.23 -5.40
N PRO A 83 -0.76 0.59 -4.31
CA PRO A 83 0.00 1.83 -4.24
C PRO A 83 1.11 1.94 -5.30
N LEU A 84 1.68 0.81 -5.75
CA LEU A 84 2.73 0.81 -6.78
C LEU A 84 2.26 1.38 -8.13
N LEU A 85 0.94 1.47 -8.36
CA LEU A 85 0.36 2.11 -9.56
C LEU A 85 0.45 3.65 -9.53
N ARG A 86 0.90 4.25 -8.43
CA ARG A 86 1.14 5.69 -8.33
C ARG A 86 2.56 6.04 -8.77
N SER A 87 2.68 6.91 -9.77
CA SER A 87 3.96 7.41 -10.26
C SER A 87 4.66 8.36 -9.28
N ASP A 88 3.92 8.93 -8.33
CA ASP A 88 4.40 9.86 -7.31
C ASP A 88 4.71 9.20 -5.95
N LEU A 89 4.66 7.87 -5.87
CA LEU A 89 4.83 7.13 -4.60
C LEU A 89 6.15 7.46 -3.89
N GLU A 90 7.27 7.56 -4.60
CA GLU A 90 8.56 7.92 -3.99
C GLU A 90 8.55 9.29 -3.35
N LYS A 91 7.86 10.27 -3.94
CA LYS A 91 7.76 11.61 -3.36
C LYS A 91 7.01 11.56 -2.03
N ILE A 92 5.97 10.73 -1.96
CA ILE A 92 5.18 10.51 -0.75
C ILE A 92 6.03 9.81 0.31
N LEU A 93 6.70 8.70 -0.04
CA LEU A 93 7.60 7.96 0.85
C LEU A 93 8.72 8.85 1.40
N HIS A 94 9.37 9.63 0.53
CA HIS A 94 10.44 10.54 0.91
C HIS A 94 9.96 11.55 1.96
N HIS A 95 8.75 12.08 1.78
CA HIS A 95 8.15 13.02 2.73
C HIS A 95 7.82 12.36 4.07
N ILE A 96 7.23 11.16 4.07
CA ILE A 96 6.97 10.37 5.29
C ILE A 96 8.28 10.10 6.05
N SER A 97 9.31 9.64 5.33
CA SER A 97 10.62 9.33 5.88
C SER A 97 11.30 10.57 6.48
N LYS A 98 11.23 11.72 5.78
CA LYS A 98 11.76 13.00 6.27
C LYS A 98 11.11 13.45 7.59
N GLN A 99 9.82 13.14 7.78
CA GLN A 99 9.08 13.42 9.02
C GLN A 99 9.39 12.41 10.15
N LYS A 100 10.24 11.41 9.88
CA LYS A 100 10.61 10.31 10.81
C LYS A 100 9.40 9.52 11.31
N LEU A 101 8.41 9.34 10.44
CA LEU A 101 7.22 8.54 10.72
C LEU A 101 7.49 7.08 10.33
N ARG A 102 7.20 6.16 11.26
CA ARG A 102 7.31 4.72 11.01
C ARG A 102 6.27 4.32 9.99
N HIS A 103 6.67 3.58 8.96
CA HIS A 103 5.77 3.24 7.89
C HIS A 103 6.11 1.92 7.20
N MET A 104 5.12 1.37 6.50
CA MET A 104 5.26 0.18 5.67
C MET A 104 4.37 0.28 4.43
N LEU A 105 4.79 -0.40 3.36
CA LEU A 105 4.00 -0.56 2.15
C LEU A 105 3.30 -1.92 2.14
N LEU A 106 1.98 -1.93 2.00
CA LEU A 106 1.19 -3.13 1.71
C LEU A 106 0.95 -3.20 0.20
N THR A 107 1.34 -4.32 -0.43
CA THR A 107 1.23 -4.51 -1.88
C THR A 107 0.78 -5.94 -2.23
N ASN A 108 0.08 -6.10 -3.36
CA ASN A 108 -0.33 -7.38 -3.91
C ASN A 108 0.68 -7.97 -4.91
N ARG A 109 1.86 -7.37 -5.01
CA ARG A 109 2.96 -7.75 -5.92
C ARG A 109 2.57 -7.65 -7.39
N GLU A 110 2.44 -6.41 -7.87
CA GLU A 110 2.67 -6.14 -9.29
C GLU A 110 4.14 -6.43 -9.65
N PRO A 111 4.45 -6.84 -10.90
CA PRO A 111 5.82 -6.88 -11.38
C PRO A 111 6.47 -5.50 -11.19
N ILE A 112 7.47 -5.45 -10.33
CA ILE A 112 8.25 -4.25 -10.04
C ILE A 112 9.68 -4.48 -10.51
N SER A 113 10.27 -3.49 -11.18
CA SER A 113 11.67 -3.57 -11.63
C SER A 113 12.63 -3.37 -10.45
N ASP A 114 13.84 -3.94 -10.56
CA ASP A 114 14.90 -3.74 -9.57
C ASP A 114 15.21 -2.24 -9.36
N ASP A 115 15.26 -1.46 -10.44
CA ASP A 115 15.45 0.00 -10.38
C ASP A 115 14.37 0.70 -9.56
N ARG A 116 13.11 0.26 -9.68
CA ARG A 116 12.01 0.83 -8.91
C ARG A 116 12.09 0.40 -7.44
N ILE A 117 12.50 -0.83 -7.15
CA ILE A 117 12.75 -1.27 -5.75
C ILE A 117 13.85 -0.40 -5.11
N ILE A 118 14.96 -0.19 -5.82
CA ILE A 118 16.06 0.67 -5.34
C ILE A 118 15.55 2.09 -5.11
N SER A 119 14.81 2.65 -6.07
CA SER A 119 14.19 3.97 -5.94
C SER A 119 13.28 4.08 -4.72
N LEU A 120 12.41 3.08 -4.46
CA LEU A 120 11.54 3.07 -3.28
C LEU A 120 12.35 3.03 -1.97
N LYS A 121 13.38 2.18 -1.91
CA LYS A 121 14.28 2.08 -0.75
C LYS A 121 15.02 3.39 -0.51
N ASP A 122 15.59 4.01 -1.55
CA ASP A 122 16.33 5.26 -1.46
C ASP A 122 15.43 6.44 -1.05
N ASN A 123 14.13 6.34 -1.32
CA ASN A 123 13.11 7.29 -0.86
C ASN A 123 12.49 6.92 0.48
N GLY A 124 13.09 5.99 1.23
CA GLY A 124 12.79 5.74 2.63
C GLY A 124 11.85 4.58 2.93
N LEU A 125 11.54 3.73 1.94
CA LEU A 125 10.76 2.52 2.19
C LEU A 125 11.58 1.48 2.97
N GLU A 126 11.19 1.22 4.22
CA GLU A 126 11.90 0.28 5.10
C GLU A 126 11.24 -1.10 5.18
N ILE A 127 9.91 -1.16 5.14
CA ILE A 127 9.15 -2.39 5.34
C ILE A 127 8.15 -2.57 4.20
N ILE A 128 8.18 -3.75 3.57
CA ILE A 128 7.18 -4.18 2.58
C ILE A 128 6.43 -5.39 3.15
N ARG A 129 5.11 -5.32 3.15
CA ARG A 129 4.21 -6.44 3.40
C ARG A 129 3.58 -6.86 2.08
N ILE A 130 3.84 -8.09 1.68
CA ILE A 130 3.33 -8.66 0.44
C ILE A 130 2.14 -9.56 0.76
N ASN A 131 0.99 -9.28 0.16
CA ASN A 131 -0.14 -10.19 0.23
C ASN A 131 0.06 -11.35 -0.75
N LEU A 132 0.22 -12.55 -0.21
CA LEU A 132 0.28 -13.78 -1.00
C LEU A 132 -1.10 -14.42 -1.05
N THR A 133 -1.65 -14.53 -2.26
CA THR A 133 -3.06 -14.87 -2.46
C THR A 133 -3.19 -15.97 -3.50
N SER A 134 -4.03 -16.97 -3.25
CA SER A 134 -4.32 -18.06 -4.18
C SER A 134 -5.79 -18.02 -4.61
N HIS A 135 -6.03 -18.17 -5.91
CA HIS A 135 -7.38 -18.41 -6.45
C HIS A 135 -7.80 -19.89 -6.32
N LYS A 136 -6.87 -20.78 -5.97
CA LYS A 136 -7.12 -22.19 -5.67
C LYS A 136 -7.23 -22.39 -4.17
N TYR A 137 -8.23 -23.15 -3.75
CA TYR A 137 -8.29 -23.64 -2.38
C TYR A 137 -7.14 -24.62 -2.17
N LEU A 138 -6.15 -24.22 -1.39
CA LEU A 138 -5.01 -25.06 -1.01
C LEU A 138 -5.35 -25.67 0.35
N SER A 139 -5.79 -26.93 0.34
CA SER A 139 -6.05 -27.69 1.56
C SER A 139 -4.77 -28.13 2.28
N ASP A 140 -3.64 -28.05 1.59
CA ASP A 140 -2.33 -28.45 2.07
C ASP A 140 -1.27 -27.42 1.66
N LEU A 141 -0.62 -26.80 2.65
CA LEU A 141 0.43 -25.80 2.47
C LEU A 141 1.83 -26.43 2.47
N SER A 142 1.98 -27.73 2.78
CA SER A 142 3.30 -28.35 2.92
C SER A 142 4.07 -28.48 1.61
N ASN A 143 3.38 -28.36 0.47
CA ASN A 143 3.95 -28.46 -0.88
C ASN A 143 3.90 -27.13 -1.64
N LEU A 144 3.72 -26.01 -0.94
CA LEU A 144 3.67 -24.69 -1.58
C LEU A 144 5.08 -24.20 -1.89
N ASP A 145 5.54 -24.45 -3.12
CA ASP A 145 6.77 -23.82 -3.65
C ASP A 145 6.54 -22.32 -3.87
N ILE A 146 6.76 -21.53 -2.82
CA ILE A 146 6.75 -20.07 -2.91
C ILE A 146 8.09 -19.62 -3.50
N ASN A 147 8.15 -19.57 -4.83
CA ASN A 147 9.28 -18.97 -5.54
C ASN A 147 9.23 -17.43 -5.41
N ILE A 148 9.81 -16.89 -4.33
CA ILE A 148 10.14 -15.47 -4.23
C ILE A 148 11.35 -15.20 -5.14
N LYS A 149 11.10 -15.06 -6.44
CA LYS A 149 12.11 -14.52 -7.38
C LYS A 149 12.38 -13.06 -7.03
N ASN A 150 13.29 -12.82 -6.11
CA ASN A 150 14.01 -11.56 -5.92
C ASN A 150 15.49 -11.90 -5.87
N GLU A 151 16.08 -12.24 -7.02
CA GLU A 151 17.54 -12.20 -7.14
C GLU A 151 17.96 -10.74 -7.15
N ILE A 152 18.25 -10.19 -5.97
CA ILE A 152 19.03 -8.96 -5.88
C ILE A 152 20.41 -9.33 -6.44
N SER A 153 20.65 -9.00 -7.70
CA SER A 153 21.99 -9.03 -8.29
C SER A 153 22.90 -8.17 -7.41
N LYS A 154 23.67 -8.80 -6.53
CA LYS A 154 24.77 -8.17 -5.83
C LYS A 154 25.73 -7.61 -6.90
N ARG A 155 25.84 -6.28 -6.97
CA ARG A 155 27.03 -5.61 -7.48
C ARG A 155 27.76 -5.00 -6.31
#